data_AF-A0A6B3F9Y0-F1
#
_entry.id   AF-A0A6B3F9Y0-F1
#
_cell.length_a   1.000
_cell.length_b   1.000
_cell.length_c   1.000
_cell.angle_alpha   90.00
_cell.angle_beta   90.00
_cell.angle_gamma   90.00
#
_symmetry.space_group_name_H-M   'P 1'
#
loop_
_entity.id
_entity.type
_entity.pdbx_description
1 polymer ?
#
loop_
_entity_poly.entity_id
_entity_poly.type
_entity_poly.pdbx_seq_one_letter_code
_entity_poly.pdbx_strand_id
1 'polypeptide(L)'
;VSAIKIDGKRSYKRAREGEDFEIPARPVTVSSFLVHDVRPETAPDGTPVQDLLVSVTCSSGTYIRALARDIGAALGVGGHLTALRRTRVGPYRLDAARTLDQHQEE
;
A
#
# COMPACT_ATOMS: atom_id res chain seq x y z
N VAL A 1 7.11 3.37 5.33
CA VAL A 1 8.26 2.46 5.21
C VAL A 1 8.41 1.92 3.80
N SER A 2 9.51 2.25 3.13
CA SER A 2 9.80 1.85 1.73
C SER A 2 11.05 0.96 1.66
N ALA A 3 11.15 0.11 0.63
CA ALA A 3 12.35 -0.68 0.32
C ALA A 3 13.30 0.02 -0.69
N ILE A 4 13.01 1.26 -1.09
CA ILE A 4 13.89 2.04 -1.97
C ILE A 4 15.27 2.16 -1.32
N LYS A 5 16.31 1.92 -2.10
CA LYS A 5 17.67 2.29 -1.69
C LYS A 5 17.89 3.76 -2.00
N ILE A 6 18.36 4.50 -1.01
CA ILE A 6 18.83 5.88 -1.15
C ILE A 6 20.32 5.84 -0.77
N ASP A 7 21.19 6.25 -1.70
CA ASP A 7 22.65 6.18 -1.58
C ASP A 7 23.18 4.82 -1.10
N GLY A 8 22.73 3.74 -1.75
CA GLY A 8 23.18 2.38 -1.44
C GLY A 8 22.61 1.75 -0.15
N LYS A 9 21.93 2.51 0.72
CA LYS A 9 21.31 2.01 1.96
C LYS A 9 19.78 1.91 1.82
N ARG A 10 19.18 0.84 2.35
CA ARG A 10 17.72 0.64 2.32
C ARG A 10 17.03 1.70 3.19
N SER A 11 16.05 2.42 2.64
CA SER A 11 15.35 3.51 3.32
C SER A 11 14.65 3.11 4.63
N TYR A 12 14.27 1.84 4.82
CA TYR A 12 13.66 1.42 6.08
C TYR A 12 14.60 1.47 7.28
N LYS A 13 15.91 1.27 7.08
CA LYS A 13 16.88 1.23 8.17
C LYS A 13 17.01 2.62 8.82
N ARG A 14 17.15 3.66 7.99
CA ARG A 14 17.24 5.06 8.43
C ARG A 14 15.96 5.54 9.13
N ALA A 15 14.78 5.13 8.64
CA ALA A 15 13.49 5.53 9.22
C ALA A 15 13.26 4.99 10.65
N ARG A 16 13.87 3.84 10.99
CA ARG A 16 13.82 3.28 12.35
C ARG A 16 14.87 3.87 13.28
N GLU A 17 15.92 4.45 12.73
CA GLU A 17 17.02 5.09 13.45
C GLU A 17 16.70 6.57 13.77
N GLY A 18 15.52 7.07 13.38
CA GLY A 18 15.06 8.43 13.67
C GLY A 18 15.62 9.51 12.73
N GLU A 19 16.35 9.13 11.68
CA GLU A 19 16.77 10.06 10.64
C GLU A 19 15.58 10.40 9.72
N ASP A 20 15.26 11.69 9.64
CA ASP A 20 14.44 12.23 8.56
C ASP A 20 15.25 12.18 7.27
N PHE A 21 14.72 11.49 6.26
CA PHE A 21 15.28 11.50 4.92
C PHE A 21 14.14 11.66 3.91
N GLU A 22 14.42 12.45 2.88
CA GLU A 22 13.48 12.69 1.80
C GLU A 22 13.54 11.54 0.80
N ILE A 23 12.40 10.88 0.55
CA ILE A 23 12.29 9.93 -0.55
C ILE A 23 11.99 10.76 -1.81
N PRO A 24 12.87 10.77 -2.83
CA PRO A 24 12.61 11.53 -4.04
C PRO A 24 11.29 11.08 -4.66
N ALA A 25 10.41 12.03 -4.94
CA ALA A 25 9.15 11.78 -5.61
C ALA A 25 9.41 11.13 -6.97
N ARG A 26 8.67 10.06 -7.27
CA ARG A 26 8.71 9.40 -8.59
C ARG A 26 7.33 9.49 -9.20
N PRO A 27 7.21 9.83 -10.49
CA PRO A 27 5.93 9.82 -11.14
C PRO A 27 5.38 8.40 -11.15
N VAL A 28 4.12 8.28 -10.74
CA VAL A 28 3.34 7.04 -10.79
C VAL A 28 2.01 7.35 -11.45
N THR A 29 1.43 6.36 -12.11
CA THR A 29 0.13 6.49 -12.75
C THR A 29 -0.85 5.57 -12.05
N VAL A 30 -1.96 6.13 -11.54
CA VAL A 30 -3.13 5.36 -11.13
C VAL A 30 -4.10 5.38 -12.30
N SER A 31 -4.22 4.25 -13.01
CA SER A 31 -5.11 4.15 -14.19
C SER A 31 -6.54 3.78 -13.82
N SER A 32 -6.77 3.25 -12.63
CA SER A 32 -8.12 2.96 -12.10
C SER A 32 -8.10 2.98 -10.59
N PHE A 33 -9.12 3.61 -10.00
CA PHE A 33 -9.40 3.58 -8.56
C PHE A 33 -10.91 3.35 -8.40
N LEU A 34 -11.28 2.17 -7.91
CA LEU A 34 -12.68 1.76 -7.74
C LEU A 34 -12.97 1.54 -6.27
N VAL A 35 -14.02 2.17 -5.76
CA VAL A 35 -14.55 1.96 -4.42
C VAL A 35 -15.67 0.93 -4.50
N HIS A 36 -15.53 -0.17 -3.77
CA HIS A 36 -16.50 -1.26 -3.74
C HIS A 36 -17.41 -1.19 -2.53
N ASP A 37 -16.87 -0.76 -1.39
CA ASP A 37 -17.60 -0.67 -0.12
C ASP A 37 -17.03 0.46 0.73
N VAL A 38 -17.90 1.07 1.54
CA VAL A 38 -17.57 2.09 2.54
C VAL A 38 -18.39 1.78 3.77
N ARG A 39 -17.73 1.45 4.87
CA ARG A 39 -18.42 1.09 6.11
C ARG A 39 -17.82 1.80 7.33
N PRO A 40 -18.65 2.15 8.32
CA PRO A 40 -18.13 2.63 9.60
C PRO A 40 -17.36 1.50 10.30
N GLU A 41 -16.27 1.86 10.96
CA GLU A 41 -15.44 0.94 11.74
C GLU A 41 -14.80 1.70 12.92
N THR A 42 -14.25 0.97 13.90
CA THR A 42 -13.54 1.57 15.03
C THR A 42 -12.06 1.19 15.00
N ALA A 43 -11.17 2.18 15.03
CA ALA A 43 -9.74 1.95 15.12
C ALA A 43 -9.34 1.36 16.49
N PRO A 44 -8.15 0.75 16.64
CA PRO A 44 -7.72 0.13 17.90
C PRO A 44 -7.70 1.07 19.12
N ASP A 45 -7.60 2.37 18.90
CA ASP A 45 -7.62 3.41 19.94
C ASP A 45 -9.03 3.93 20.26
N GLY A 46 -10.07 3.35 19.65
CA GLY A 46 -11.47 3.77 19.83
C GLY A 46 -11.92 4.88 18.86
N THR A 47 -11.06 5.37 17.97
CA THR A 47 -11.42 6.43 17.01
C THR A 47 -12.41 5.89 15.96
N PRO A 48 -13.57 6.53 15.74
CA PRO A 48 -14.47 6.19 14.64
C PRO A 48 -13.82 6.48 13.28
N VAL A 49 -13.87 5.53 12.36
CA VAL A 49 -13.29 5.64 11.03
C VAL A 49 -14.24 5.12 9.96
N GLN A 50 -13.92 5.39 8.68
CA GLN A 50 -14.54 4.73 7.54
C GLN A 50 -13.53 3.74 6.94
N ASP A 51 -13.90 2.47 6.85
CA ASP A 51 -13.13 1.45 6.14
C ASP A 51 -13.60 1.38 4.69
N LEU A 52 -12.64 1.52 3.76
CA LEU A 52 -12.90 1.55 2.32
C LEU A 52 -12.33 0.29 1.67
N LEU A 53 -13.19 -0.51 1.04
CA LEU A 53 -12.75 -1.58 0.17
C LEU A 53 -12.54 -1.03 -1.23
N VAL A 54 -11.30 -1.02 -1.71
CA VAL A 54 -10.96 -0.45 -3.02
C VAL A 54 -10.16 -1.41 -3.89
N SER A 55 -10.26 -1.22 -5.20
CA SER A 55 -9.35 -1.80 -6.18
C SER A 55 -8.60 -0.71 -6.93
N VAL A 56 -7.28 -0.87 -6.99
CA VAL A 56 -6.37 0.10 -7.62
C VAL A 56 -5.58 -0.59 -8.72
N THR A 57 -5.60 0.00 -9.92
CA THR A 57 -4.65 -0.34 -11.00
C THR A 57 -3.66 0.80 -11.13
N CYS A 58 -2.37 0.47 -11.03
CA CYS A 58 -1.32 1.48 -10.99
C CYS A 58 -0.02 0.99 -11.66
N SER A 59 0.84 1.94 -12.03
CA SER A 59 2.19 1.67 -12.53
C SER A 59 3.10 1.07 -11.45
N SER A 60 4.22 0.47 -11.89
CA SER A 60 5.26 -0.01 -10.99
C SER A 60 5.80 1.10 -10.09
N GLY A 61 6.18 0.75 -8.85
CA GLY A 61 6.71 1.71 -7.88
C GLY A 61 5.66 2.47 -7.08
N THR A 62 4.37 2.26 -7.36
CA THR A 62 3.29 2.86 -6.57
C THR A 62 3.25 2.27 -5.16
N TYR A 63 3.31 3.15 -4.16
CA TYR A 63 3.15 2.78 -2.75
C TYR A 63 1.69 2.93 -2.35
N ILE A 64 0.92 1.84 -2.30
CA ILE A 64 -0.51 1.89 -1.89
C ILE A 64 -0.69 2.49 -0.48
N ARG A 65 0.28 2.29 0.41
CA ARG A 65 0.29 2.96 1.73
C ARG A 65 0.43 4.48 1.65
N ALA A 66 1.26 4.98 0.73
CA ALA A 66 1.38 6.42 0.50
C ALA A 66 0.07 6.95 -0.09
N LEU A 67 -0.51 6.24 -1.06
CA LEU A 67 -1.81 6.60 -1.64
C LEU A 67 -2.90 6.73 -0.56
N ALA A 68 -3.02 5.78 0.37
CA ALA A 68 -3.99 5.86 1.46
C ALA A 68 -3.76 7.08 2.38
N ARG A 69 -2.50 7.36 2.74
CA ARG A 69 -2.13 8.55 3.53
C ARG A 69 -2.46 9.84 2.78
N ASP A 70 -2.11 9.93 1.51
CA ASP A 70 -2.24 11.14 0.71
C ASP A 70 -3.72 11.45 0.43
N ILE A 71 -4.56 10.43 0.20
CA ILE A 71 -6.02 10.57 0.14
C ILE A 71 -6.57 11.09 1.48
N GLY A 72 -6.17 10.48 2.59
CA GLY A 72 -6.60 10.91 3.92
C GLY A 72 -6.17 12.33 4.26
N ALA A 73 -4.97 12.75 3.84
CA ALA A 73 -4.47 14.11 4.00
C ALA A 73 -5.26 15.10 3.13
N ALA A 74 -5.57 14.75 1.88
CA ALA A 74 -6.38 15.58 1.00
C ALA A 74 -7.82 15.77 1.53
N LEU A 75 -8.34 14.79 2.28
CA LEU A 75 -9.65 14.85 2.95
C LEU A 75 -9.60 15.48 4.34
N GLY A 76 -8.41 15.76 4.90
CA GLY A 76 -8.25 16.34 6.24
C GLY A 76 -8.53 15.40 7.41
N VAL A 77 -8.65 14.08 7.19
CA VAL A 77 -9.01 13.09 8.21
C VAL A 77 -7.89 12.10 8.54
N GLY A 78 -6.80 12.10 7.77
CA GLY A 78 -5.77 11.07 7.84
C GLY A 78 -6.20 9.76 7.16
N GLY A 79 -5.24 8.88 6.88
CA GLY A 79 -5.52 7.65 6.16
C GLY A 79 -4.38 6.66 6.27
N HIS A 80 -4.72 5.38 6.42
CA HIS A 80 -3.74 4.31 6.50
C HIS A 80 -4.30 3.04 5.85
N LEU A 81 -3.40 2.13 5.52
CA LEU A 81 -3.76 0.85 4.90
C LEU A 81 -3.88 -0.22 6.00
N THR A 82 -5.05 -0.82 6.12
CA THR A 82 -5.35 -1.89 7.10
C THR A 82 -5.04 -3.28 6.52
N ALA A 83 -5.35 -3.50 5.24
CA ALA A 83 -5.08 -4.74 4.52
C ALA A 83 -4.67 -4.49 3.07
N LEU A 84 -3.89 -5.40 2.49
CA LEU A 84 -3.49 -5.32 1.09
C LEU A 84 -3.37 -6.72 0.47
N ARG A 85 -4.04 -6.91 -0.67
CA ARG A 85 -3.86 -8.10 -1.50
C ARG A 85 -3.56 -7.67 -2.93
N ARG A 86 -2.40 -8.11 -3.45
CA ARG A 86 -2.04 -7.89 -4.85
C ARG A 86 -2.67 -8.98 -5.70
N THR A 87 -3.64 -8.63 -6.54
CA THR A 87 -4.42 -9.59 -7.34
C THR A 87 -3.85 -9.84 -8.74
N ARG A 88 -2.95 -8.98 -9.23
CA ARG A 88 -2.34 -9.08 -10.56
C ARG A 88 -0.98 -8.39 -10.62
N VAL A 89 -0.05 -8.93 -11.41
CA VAL A 89 1.22 -8.30 -11.82
C VAL A 89 1.40 -8.53 -13.32
N GLY A 90 1.25 -7.48 -14.13
CA GLY A 90 1.25 -7.62 -15.58
C GLY A 90 0.20 -8.66 -16.04
N PRO A 91 0.59 -9.70 -16.79
CA PRO A 91 -0.33 -10.77 -17.22
C PRO A 91 -0.64 -11.79 -16.11
N TYR A 92 0.14 -11.84 -15.04
CA TYR A 92 0.02 -12.87 -14.01
C TYR A 92 -1.06 -12.51 -13.01
N ARG A 93 -2.04 -13.39 -12.86
CA ARG A 93 -3.19 -13.23 -11.98
C ARG A 93 -3.06 -14.13 -10.76
N LEU A 94 -3.79 -13.76 -9.71
CA LEU A 94 -3.78 -14.48 -8.44
C LEU A 94 -4.42 -15.87 -8.51
N ASP A 95 -5.39 -16.06 -9.40
CA ASP A 95 -6.03 -17.37 -9.66
C ASP A 95 -5.03 -18.42 -10.19
N ALA A 96 -3.96 -17.99 -10.86
CA ALA A 96 -2.85 -18.82 -11.31
C ALA A 96 -1.70 -18.91 -10.29
N ALA A 97 -1.79 -18.23 -9.14
CA ALA A 97 -0.75 -18.26 -8.12
C ALA A 97 -0.91 -19.50 -7.23
N ARG A 98 0.23 -20.08 -6.83
CA ARG A 98 0.28 -21.16 -5.83
C ARG A 98 0.82 -20.64 -4.50
N THR A 99 0.33 -21.21 -3.40
CA THR A 99 0.90 -20.99 -2.07
C THR A 99 2.22 -21.73 -1.90
N LEU A 100 3.00 -21.40 -0.87
CA LEU A 100 4.23 -22.13 -0.56
C LEU A 100 3.95 -23.59 -0.22
N ASP A 101 2.90 -23.85 0.55
CA ASP A 101 2.48 -25.21 0.92
C ASP A 101 2.17 -26.06 -0.33
N GLN A 102 1.43 -25.51 -1.30
CA GLN A 102 1.13 -26.17 -2.58
C GLN A 102 2.36 -26.45 -3.45
N HIS A 103 3.47 -25.76 -3.20
CA HIS A 103 4.74 -25.98 -3.91
C HIS A 103 5.64 -27.02 -3.23
N GLN A 104 5.41 -27.35 -1.96
CA GLN A 104 6.27 -28.26 -1.19
C GLN A 104 5.82 -29.74 -1.26
N GLU A 105 4.66 -30.01 -1.86
CA GLU A 105 4.08 -31.35 -2.02
C GLU A 105 4.51 -32.06 -3.33
N GLU A 106 5.45 -31.48 -4.08
CA GLU A 106 6.07 -32.03 -5.32
C GLU A 106 7.53 -32.46 -5.07
#